data_AF-A0A6G7ZU69-F1
#
_entry.id   AF-A0A6G7ZU69-F1
#
_cell.length_a   1.000
_cell.length_b   1.000
_cell.length_c   1.000
_cell.angle_alpha   90.00
_cell.angle_beta   90.00
_cell.angle_gamma   90.00
#
_symmetry.space_group_name_H-M   'P 1'
#
loop_
_entity.id
_entity.type
_entity.pdbx_description
1 polymer ?
#
loop_
_entity_poly.entity_id
_entity_poly.type
_entity_poly.pdbx_seq_one_letter_code
_entity_poly.pdbx_strand_id
1 'polypeptide(L)' 'MSAAPALDADALQTLRNLLTEIDPGCEVSIDDDSGELLVFGDLDATQVEDAIQQSGLGTHNAHAGSTCCGGCG' A
#
# COMPACT_ATOMS: atom_id res chain seq x y z
N MET A 1 -4.17 18.92 -14.55
CA MET A 1 -3.48 17.61 -14.48
C MET A 1 -3.18 17.37 -13.02
N SER A 2 -4.09 16.69 -12.31
CA SER A 2 -3.91 16.35 -10.90
C SER A 2 -2.86 15.24 -10.83
N ALA A 3 -1.69 15.56 -10.28
CA ALA A 3 -0.72 14.53 -9.94
C ALA A 3 -1.37 13.66 -8.85
N ALA A 4 -1.58 12.37 -9.15
CA ALA A 4 -1.82 11.38 -8.12
C ALA A 4 -0.75 11.57 -7.03
N PRO A 5 -1.09 11.44 -5.73
CA PRO A 5 -0.07 11.49 -4.70
C PRO A 5 0.99 10.46 -5.07
N ALA A 6 2.20 10.93 -5.36
CA ALA A 6 3.29 10.04 -5.71
C ALA A 6 3.52 9.15 -4.50
N LEU A 7 3.07 7.90 -4.58
CA LEU A 7 3.34 6.88 -3.57
C LEU A 7 4.85 6.94 -3.30
N ASP A 8 5.23 7.15 -2.03
CA ASP A 8 6.63 7.27 -1.63
C ASP A 8 7.38 6.03 -2.12
N ALA A 9 8.29 6.22 -3.09
CA ALA A 9 8.97 5.12 -3.75
C ALA A 9 9.78 4.26 -2.76
N ASP A 10 10.26 4.89 -1.69
CA ASP A 10 10.98 4.24 -0.59
C ASP A 10 10.05 3.33 0.25
N ALA A 11 8.86 3.83 0.55
CA ALA A 11 7.83 3.08 1.27
C ALA A 11 7.32 1.89 0.43
N LEU A 12 7.13 2.10 -0.88
CA LEU A 12 6.74 1.04 -1.81
C LEU A 12 7.84 -0.03 -1.95
N GLN A 13 9.11 0.37 -2.01
CA GLN A 13 10.22 -0.59 -2.04
C GLN A 13 10.30 -1.39 -0.73
N THR A 14 10.05 -0.75 0.41
CA THR A 14 10.00 -1.41 1.72
C THR A 14 8.86 -2.43 1.77
N LEU A 15 7.66 -2.06 1.32
CA LEU A 15 6.53 -2.98 1.24
C LEU A 15 6.84 -4.21 0.37
N ARG A 16 7.44 -4.00 -0.80
CA ARG A 16 7.83 -5.11 -1.70
C ARG A 16 8.81 -6.06 -1.04
N ASN A 17 9.78 -5.55 -0.29
CA ASN A 17 10.73 -6.38 0.44
C ASN A 17 10.01 -7.21 1.52
N LEU A 18 9.17 -6.57 2.33
CA LEU A 18 8.41 -7.25 3.38
C LEU A 18 7.52 -8.37 2.81
N LEU A 19 6.80 -8.09 1.73
CA LEU A 19 5.95 -9.08 1.07
C LEU A 19 6.75 -10.22 0.47
N THR A 20 7.92 -9.95 -0.12
CA THR A 20 8.81 -10.98 -0.68
C THR A 20 9.41 -11.88 0.42
N GLU A 21 9.64 -11.34 1.63
CA GLU A 21 10.10 -12.13 2.78
C GLU A 21 9.03 -13.11 3.29
N ILE A 22 7.76 -12.74 3.18
CA ILE A 22 6.62 -13.59 3.59
C ILE A 22 6.31 -14.60 2.49
N ASP A 23 6.16 -14.15 1.25
CA ASP A 23 5.93 -14.97 0.07
C ASP A 23 6.91 -14.58 -1.04
N PRO A 24 7.94 -15.40 -1.33
CA PRO A 24 8.90 -15.11 -2.39
C PRO A 24 8.28 -15.20 -3.80
N GLY A 25 7.05 -15.71 -3.92
CA GLY A 25 6.26 -15.71 -5.14
C GLY A 25 5.41 -14.46 -5.35
N CYS A 26 5.42 -13.53 -4.39
CA CYS A 26 4.54 -12.37 -4.41
C CYS A 26 4.91 -11.38 -5.51
N GLU A 27 3.91 -10.92 -6.26
CA GLU A 27 4.00 -9.87 -7.26
C GLU A 27 3.23 -8.64 -6.80
N VAL A 28 3.84 -7.46 -6.93
CA VAL A 28 3.24 -6.18 -6.56
C VAL A 28 3.21 -5.29 -7.80
N SER A 29 2.02 -4.80 -8.14
CA SER A 29 1.78 -3.93 -9.29
C SER A 29 0.94 -2.72 -8.88
N ILE A 30 1.09 -1.60 -9.58
CA ILE A 30 0.22 -0.43 -9.41
C ILE A 30 -0.70 -0.38 -10.62
N ASP A 31 -2.01 -0.29 -10.38
CA ASP A 31 -2.98 -0.06 -11.45
C ASP A 31 -2.90 1.40 -11.91
N ASP A 32 -2.57 1.62 -13.18
CA ASP A 32 -2.36 2.97 -13.74
C ASP A 32 -3.68 3.74 -13.91
N ASP A 33 -4.81 3.03 -14.01
CA ASP A 33 -6.15 3.62 -14.17
C ASP A 33 -6.72 4.11 -12.83
N SER A 34 -6.59 3.30 -11.79
CA SER A 34 -7.17 3.53 -10.45
C SER A 34 -6.17 4.13 -9.46
N GLY A 35 -4.87 3.96 -9.70
CA GLY A 35 -3.80 4.31 -8.77
C GLY A 35 -3.71 3.36 -7.56
N GLU A 36 -4.35 2.19 -7.63
CA GLU A 36 -4.42 1.23 -6.54
C GLU A 36 -3.22 0.27 -6.56
N LEU A 37 -2.77 -0.16 -5.38
CA LEU A 37 -1.73 -1.17 -5.26
C LEU A 37 -2.36 -2.55 -5.29
N LEU A 38 -1.96 -3.35 -6.27
CA LEU A 38 -2.37 -4.75 -6.43
C LEU A 38 -1.26 -5.66 -5.94
N VAL A 39 -1.60 -6.58 -5.04
CA VAL A 39 -0.70 -7.59 -4.49
C VAL A 39 -1.22 -8.97 -4.88
N PHE A 40 -0.40 -9.76 -5.57
CA PHE A 40 -0.72 -11.11 -6.00
C PHE A 40 0.23 -12.08 -5.32
N GLY A 41 -0.28 -13.02 -4.52
CA GLY A 41 0.54 -14.00 -3.82
C GLY A 41 -0.30 -14.89 -2.91
N ASP A 42 0.36 -15.82 -2.22
CA ASP A 42 -0.26 -16.65 -1.17
C ASP A 42 -0.17 -15.91 0.17
N LEU A 43 -0.90 -14.80 0.26
CA LEU A 43 -0.89 -13.90 1.41
C LEU A 43 -2.34 -13.62 1.85
N ASP A 44 -2.60 -13.74 3.15
CA ASP A 44 -3.86 -13.30 3.73
C ASP A 44 -3.91 -11.78 3.83
N ALA A 45 -5.13 -11.22 3.80
CA ALA A 45 -5.34 -9.76 3.90
C ALA A 45 -4.63 -9.14 5.11
N THR A 46 -4.62 -9.82 6.26
CA THR A 46 -3.96 -9.34 7.48
C THR A 46 -2.44 -9.25 7.33
N GLN A 47 -1.80 -10.14 6.57
CA GLN A 47 -0.35 -10.09 6.33
C GLN A 47 0.02 -8.92 5.42
N VAL A 48 -0.83 -8.65 4.43
CA VAL A 48 -0.66 -7.51 3.52
C VAL A 48 -0.85 -6.19 4.28
N GLU A 49 -1.89 -6.09 5.11
CA GLU A 49 -2.16 -4.90 5.93
C GLU A 49 -1.02 -4.61 6.92
N ASP A 50 -0.48 -5.64 7.57
CA ASP A 50 0.65 -5.52 8.49
C ASP A 50 1.90 -5.04 7.75
N ALA A 51 2.21 -5.60 6.58
CA ALA A 51 3.33 -5.16 5.74
C ALA A 51 3.17 -3.71 5.26
N ILE A 52 1.96 -3.30 4.87
CA ILE A 52 1.65 -1.91 4.49
C ILE A 52 1.91 -0.98 5.68
N GLN A 53 1.41 -1.32 6.87
CA GLN A 53 1.60 -0.51 8.07
C GLN A 53 3.07 -0.41 8.47
N GLN A 54 3.84 -1.50 8.36
CA GLN A 54 5.29 -1.51 8.60
C GLN A 54 6.08 -0.69 7.57
N SER A 55 5.63 -0.66 6.30
CA SER A 55 6.29 0.11 5.25
C SER A 55 6.13 1.63 5.40
N GLY A 56 5.22 2.08 6.27
CA GLY A 56 4.89 3.50 6.43
C GLY A 56 3.98 4.05 5.33
N LEU A 57 3.56 3.23 4.36
CA LEU A 57 2.41 3.54 3.52
C LEU A 57 1.19 3.57 4.42
N GLY A 58 0.62 4.76 4.65
CA GLY A 58 -0.61 4.88 5.42
C GLY A 58 -1.68 3.97 4.82
N THR A 59 -2.33 3.15 5.64
CA THR A 59 -3.46 2.31 5.22
C THR A 59 -4.66 3.20 4.91
N HIS A 60 -4.71 3.74 3.68
CA HIS A 60 -5.97 4.20 3.10
C HIS A 60 -6.73 2.98 2.58
N ASN A 61 -7.12 2.09 3.50
CA ASN A 61 -8.08 1.06 3.17
C ASN A 61 -9.35 1.81 2.73
N ALA A 62 -9.73 1.70 1.46
CA ALA A 62 -10.97 2.26 0.93
C ALA A 62 -12.22 1.52 1.47
N HIS A 63 -12.14 0.98 2.69
CA HIS A 63 -13.29 0.54 3.47
C HIS A 63 -13.88 1.75 4.18
N ALA A 64 -14.84 2.37 3.50
CA ALA A 64 -15.88 3.26 4.05
C ALA A 64 -15.66 3.81 5.47
N GLY A 65 -15.20 5.07 5.53
CA GLY A 65 -15.53 5.97 6.63
C GLY A 65 -14.51 6.07 7.76
N SER A 66 -13.46 6.86 7.56
CA SER A 66 -13.01 7.82 8.58
C SER A 66 -12.11 8.88 7.97
N THR A 67 -12.67 10.08 7.91
CA THR A 67 -11.97 11.35 7.73
C THR A 67 -10.79 11.47 8.68
N CYS A 68 -9.57 11.45 8.15
CA CYS A 68 -8.36 11.85 8.87
C CYS A 68 -7.55 12.86 8.03
N CYS A 69 -8.20 13.94 7.58
CA CYS A 69 -7.52 15.12 7.03
C CYS A 69 -8.12 16.38 7.66
N GLY A 70 -7.61 16.78 8.82
CA GLY A 70 -8.02 18.04 9.44
C GLY A 70 -7.29 18.31 10.74
N GLY A 71 -6.12 18.97 10.67
CA GLY A 71 -5.40 19.40 11.86
C GLY A 71 -3.98 19.93 11.66
N CYS A 72 -3.73 20.78 10.67
CA CYS A 72 -2.63 21.74 10.74
C CYS A 72 -3.21 23.14 10.52
N GLY A 73 -3.45 23.85 11.62
CA GLY A 73 -3.95 25.22 11.68
C GLY A 73 -4.10 25.69 13.11
#